data_AF-A0A7C3AWU2-F1
#
_entry.id   AF-A0A7C3AWU2-F1
#
_cell.length_a   1.000
_cell.length_b   1.000
_cell.length_c   1.000
_cell.angle_alpha   90.00
_cell.angle_beta   90.00
_cell.angle_gamma   90.00
#
_symmetry.space_group_name_H-M   'P 1'
#
loop_
_entity.id
_entity.type
_entity.pdbx_description
1 polymer ?
#
loop_
_entity_poly.entity_id
_entity_poly.type
_entity_poly.pdbx_seq_one_letter_code
_entity_poly.pdbx_strand_id
1 'polypeptide(L)'
;MKETLPPFIKGMDLCERFYNEAVRPLLDDQFRELRHSAARIGRGSDVLGFDTEQSRDHDWGPKVMIFVDEEEFDGVHKAISELMGDKLPFAIAGYPTHFADPHVSGGVL
;
A
#
# COMPACT_ATOMS: atom_id res chain seq x y z
N MET A 1 -0.96 -23.65 14.91
CA MET A 1 -0.51 -24.09 13.57
C MET A 1 0.59 -23.12 13.17
N LYS A 2 1.72 -23.56 12.60
CA LYS A 2 2.71 -22.60 12.07
C LYS A 2 2.06 -21.93 10.86
N GLU A 3 1.71 -20.66 10.97
CA GLU A 3 1.32 -19.86 9.80
C GLU A 3 2.55 -19.81 8.89
N THR A 4 2.49 -20.59 7.81
CA THR A 4 3.45 -20.47 6.73
C THR A 4 3.17 -19.17 6.00
N LEU A 5 4.16 -18.28 5.99
CA LEU A 5 4.07 -17.02 5.25
C LEU A 5 3.72 -17.28 3.78
N PRO A 6 2.95 -16.39 3.13
CA PRO A 6 2.71 -16.47 1.70
C PRO A 6 4.04 -16.49 0.92
N PRO A 7 4.06 -17.11 -0.28
CA PRO A 7 5.24 -17.10 -1.16
C PRO A 7 5.75 -15.68 -1.38
N PHE A 8 7.07 -15.50 -1.29
CA PHE A 8 7.68 -14.19 -1.46
C PHE A 8 7.37 -13.61 -2.85
N ILE A 9 7.09 -12.31 -2.85
CA ILE A 9 6.86 -11.47 -4.02
C ILE A 9 7.78 -10.25 -3.88
N LYS A 10 8.25 -9.70 -4.99
CA LYS A 10 9.00 -8.45 -4.97
C LYS A 10 8.10 -7.31 -4.49
N GLY A 11 8.62 -6.42 -3.65
CA GLY A 11 7.84 -5.36 -3.02
C GLY A 11 7.22 -4.41 -4.02
N MET A 12 7.92 -4.11 -5.13
CA MET A 12 7.35 -3.31 -6.24
C MET A 12 6.16 -4.02 -6.90
N ASP A 13 6.28 -5.32 -7.18
CA ASP A 13 5.17 -6.10 -7.75
C ASP A 13 3.97 -6.16 -6.79
N LEU A 14 4.24 -6.27 -5.48
CA LEU A 14 3.19 -6.25 -4.46
C LEU A 14 2.51 -4.88 -4.37
N CYS A 15 3.26 -3.79 -4.42
CA CYS A 15 2.72 -2.43 -4.41
C CYS A 15 1.91 -2.13 -5.68
N GLU A 16 2.36 -2.60 -6.84
CA GLU A 16 1.62 -2.49 -8.10
C GLU A 16 0.29 -3.23 -8.03
N ARG A 17 0.29 -4.48 -7.54
CA ARG A 17 -0.95 -5.24 -7.31
C ARG A 17 -1.86 -4.53 -6.31
N PHE A 18 -1.31 -4.05 -5.20
CA PHE A 18 -2.08 -3.33 -4.19
C PHE A 18 -2.78 -2.10 -4.79
N TYR A 19 -2.08 -1.32 -5.60
CA TYR A 19 -2.69 -0.19 -6.29
C TYR A 19 -3.77 -0.63 -7.28
N ASN A 20 -3.47 -1.57 -8.18
CA ASN A 20 -4.38 -1.95 -9.26
C ASN A 20 -5.60 -2.74 -8.79
N GLU A 21 -5.45 -3.60 -7.79
CA GLU A 21 -6.50 -4.53 -7.34
C GLU A 21 -7.33 -3.97 -6.18
N ALA A 22 -6.78 -3.07 -5.35
CA ALA A 22 -7.45 -2.56 -4.16
C ALA A 22 -7.67 -1.04 -4.18
N VAL A 23 -6.62 -0.24 -4.37
CA VAL A 23 -6.72 1.23 -4.20
C VAL A 23 -7.44 1.88 -5.36
N ARG A 24 -7.01 1.61 -6.60
CA ARG A 24 -7.56 2.23 -7.80
C ARG A 24 -9.06 1.97 -7.98
N PRO A 25 -9.59 0.75 -7.80
CA PRO A 25 -11.03 0.52 -7.91
C PRO A 25 -11.86 1.36 -6.92
N LEU A 26 -11.34 1.61 -5.71
CA LEU A 26 -12.01 2.45 -4.72
C LEU A 26 -12.01 3.92 -5.12
N LEU A 27 -10.89 4.41 -5.66
CA LEU A 27 -10.80 5.77 -6.19
C LEU A 27 -11.71 5.96 -7.42
N ASP A 28 -11.71 5.01 -8.36
CA ASP A 28 -12.53 5.09 -9.58
C ASP A 28 -14.04 5.05 -9.26
N ASP A 29 -14.45 4.36 -8.19
CA ASP A 29 -15.85 4.26 -7.74
C ASP A 29 -16.34 5.55 -7.05
N GLN A 30 -15.56 6.07 -6.09
CA GLN A 30 -15.98 7.20 -5.25
C GLN A 30 -15.53 8.58 -5.77
N PHE A 31 -14.45 8.63 -6.55
CA PHE A 31 -13.77 9.85 -7.01
C PHE A 31 -13.48 9.79 -8.52
N ARG A 32 -14.49 9.47 -9.34
CA ARG A 32 -14.36 9.20 -10.79
C ARG A 32 -13.60 10.26 -11.59
N GLU A 33 -13.66 11.53 -11.19
CA GLU A 33 -13.02 12.65 -11.91
C GLU A 33 -11.68 13.07 -11.28
N LEU A 34 -11.27 12.44 -10.17
CA LEU A 34 -10.05 12.78 -9.46
C LEU A 34 -8.83 12.38 -10.29
N ARG A 35 -8.15 13.40 -10.80
CA ARG A 35 -6.83 13.20 -11.40
C ARG A 35 -5.86 12.87 -10.30
N HIS A 36 -5.17 11.74 -10.45
CA HIS A 36 -4.14 11.35 -9.51
C HIS A 36 -3.02 10.59 -10.20
N SER A 37 -1.85 10.64 -9.58
CA SER A 37 -0.75 9.72 -9.84
C SER A 37 -0.53 8.85 -8.60
N ALA A 38 0.04 7.66 -8.80
CA ALA A 38 0.36 6.76 -7.71
C ALA A 38 1.80 6.27 -7.83
N ALA A 39 2.51 6.20 -6.71
CA ALA A 39 3.87 5.68 -6.71
C ALA A 39 4.25 5.03 -5.37
N ARG A 40 5.16 4.06 -5.45
CA ARG A 40 5.96 3.61 -4.32
C ARG A 40 7.31 4.33 -4.38
N ILE A 41 7.53 5.28 -3.46
CA ILE A 41 8.78 6.06 -3.32
C ILE A 41 9.35 5.79 -1.94
N GLY A 42 10.67 5.74 -1.81
CA GLY A 42 11.36 5.49 -0.55
C GLY A 42 12.78 5.02 -0.75
N ARG A 43 13.44 4.65 0.35
CA ARG A 43 14.82 4.12 0.35
C ARG A 43 14.87 2.60 0.58
N GLY A 44 13.71 1.96 0.73
CA GLY A 44 13.60 0.53 1.03
C GLY A 44 14.22 -0.35 -0.05
N SER A 45 14.65 -1.55 0.34
CA SER A 45 15.24 -2.53 -0.57
C SER A 45 14.27 -2.95 -1.68
N ASP A 46 12.96 -2.85 -1.45
CA ASP A 46 11.91 -3.03 -2.45
C ASP A 46 12.01 -1.98 -3.56
N VAL A 47 12.16 -0.71 -3.20
CA VAL A 47 12.28 0.41 -4.14
C VAL A 47 13.57 0.33 -4.95
N LEU A 48 14.67 -0.09 -4.30
CA LEU A 48 15.97 -0.23 -4.95
C LEU A 48 16.14 -1.54 -5.75
N GLY A 49 15.17 -2.47 -5.67
CA GLY A 49 15.19 -3.75 -6.37
C GLY A 49 16.06 -4.85 -5.73
N PHE A 50 16.50 -4.64 -4.48
CA PHE A 50 17.37 -5.57 -3.74
C PHE A 50 16.65 -6.41 -2.69
N ASP A 51 15.33 -6.29 -2.58
CA ASP A 51 14.56 -7.03 -1.58
C ASP A 51 14.61 -8.55 -1.77
N THR A 52 14.58 -9.27 -0.65
CA THR A 52 14.57 -10.72 -0.61
C THR A 52 13.51 -11.18 0.39
N GLU A 53 13.35 -12.50 0.56
CA GLU A 53 12.45 -13.05 1.56
C GLU A 53 12.73 -12.54 2.98
N GLN A 54 13.98 -12.19 3.29
CA GLN A 54 14.36 -11.64 4.59
C GLN A 54 13.85 -10.21 4.76
N SER A 55 13.81 -9.41 3.69
CA SER A 55 13.40 -7.99 3.72
C SER A 55 11.98 -7.75 4.21
N ARG A 56 11.14 -8.79 4.32
CA ARG A 56 9.79 -8.71 4.89
C ARG A 56 9.78 -8.28 6.36
N ASP A 57 10.93 -8.36 7.05
CA ASP A 57 11.05 -8.05 8.47
C ASP A 57 11.12 -6.54 8.78
N HIS A 58 11.28 -5.66 7.78
CA HIS A 58 11.23 -4.20 7.96
C HIS A 58 10.87 -3.43 6.68
N ASP A 59 10.10 -2.35 6.82
CA ASP A 59 9.76 -1.39 5.75
C ASP A 59 9.35 -2.05 4.40
N TRP A 60 8.72 -3.22 4.45
CA TRP A 60 8.26 -3.97 3.28
C TRP A 60 6.76 -4.28 3.39
N GLY A 61 6.04 -4.29 2.27
CA GLY A 61 4.62 -4.64 2.22
C GLY A 61 3.83 -3.79 1.24
N PRO A 62 2.51 -4.03 1.10
CA PRO A 62 1.66 -3.28 0.18
C PRO A 62 1.54 -1.81 0.60
N LYS A 63 2.20 -0.91 -0.13
CA LYS A 63 2.25 0.52 0.16
C LYS A 63 2.15 1.35 -1.11
N VAL A 64 1.42 2.45 -1.06
CA VAL A 64 1.32 3.40 -2.18
C VAL A 64 1.14 4.82 -1.65
N MET A 65 1.75 5.79 -2.32
CA MET A 65 1.42 7.19 -2.19
C MET A 65 0.53 7.62 -3.35
N ILE A 66 -0.55 8.33 -3.03
CA ILE A 66 -1.45 8.92 -4.01
C ILE A 66 -1.18 10.42 -4.04
N PHE A 67 -0.89 10.94 -5.23
CA PHE A 67 -0.65 12.34 -5.50
C PHE A 67 -1.86 12.89 -6.24
N VAL A 68 -2.46 13.93 -5.69
CA VAL A 68 -3.59 14.66 -6.28
C VAL A 68 -3.16 16.09 -6.59
N ASP A 69 -3.94 16.79 -7.39
CA ASP A 69 -3.71 18.22 -7.65
C ASP A 69 -3.82 19.01 -6.33
N GLU A 70 -2.92 19.99 -6.14
CA GLU A 70 -2.84 20.80 -4.91
C GLU A 70 -4.18 21.50 -4.59
N GLU A 71 -4.86 21.98 -5.63
CA GLU A 71 -6.16 22.64 -5.52
C GLU A 71 -7.28 21.72 -5.02
N GLU A 72 -7.16 20.41 -5.26
CA GLU A 72 -8.15 19.40 -4.86
C GLU A 72 -7.84 18.79 -3.48
N PHE A 73 -6.58 18.85 -3.04
CA PHE A 73 -6.07 18.13 -1.87
C PHE A 73 -6.90 18.35 -0.60
N ASP A 74 -7.15 19.62 -0.23
CA ASP A 74 -7.89 19.96 0.98
C ASP A 74 -9.34 19.41 0.96
N GLY A 75 -9.93 19.27 -0.24
CA GLY A 75 -11.27 18.75 -0.43
C GLY A 75 -11.36 17.22 -0.37
N VAL A 76 -10.29 16.49 -0.72
CA VAL A 76 -10.36 15.03 -0.93
C VAL A 76 -9.53 14.20 0.04
N HIS A 77 -8.43 14.72 0.59
CA HIS A 77 -7.44 13.91 1.33
C HIS A 77 -8.05 13.13 2.51
N LYS A 78 -8.95 13.77 3.27
CA LYS A 78 -9.61 13.14 4.42
C LYS A 78 -10.58 12.04 3.97
N ALA A 79 -11.41 12.32 2.97
CA ALA A 79 -12.38 11.37 2.45
C ALA A 79 -11.70 10.14 1.82
N ILE A 80 -10.58 10.34 1.11
CA ILE A 80 -9.76 9.24 0.60
C ILE A 80 -9.20 8.40 1.76
N SER A 81 -8.67 9.05 2.80
CA SER A 81 -8.08 8.34 3.95
C SER A 81 -9.13 7.50 4.69
N GLU A 82 -10.33 8.06 4.91
CA GLU A 82 -11.47 7.36 5.50
C GLU A 82 -11.94 6.19 4.62
N LEU A 83 -12.08 6.42 3.31
CA LEU A 83 -12.44 5.36 2.35
C LEU A 83 -11.46 4.19 2.40
N MET A 84 -10.16 4.47 2.42
CA MET A 84 -9.13 3.42 2.49
C MET A 84 -9.21 2.65 3.81
N GLY A 85 -9.38 3.34 4.94
CA GLY A 85 -9.55 2.71 6.25
C GLY A 85 -10.79 1.82 6.34
N ASP A 86 -11.87 2.19 5.65
CA ASP A 86 -13.14 1.46 5.70
C ASP A 86 -13.24 0.31 4.70
N LYS A 87 -12.60 0.44 3.53
CA LYS A 87 -12.89 -0.41 2.36
C LYS A 87 -11.72 -1.22 1.83
N LEU A 88 -10.49 -0.96 2.27
CA LEU A 88 -9.37 -1.79 1.83
C LEU A 88 -9.60 -3.26 2.24
N PRO A 89 -9.34 -4.22 1.34
CA PRO A 89 -9.34 -5.63 1.73
C PRO A 89 -8.24 -5.84 2.77
N PHE A 90 -8.48 -6.66 3.79
CA PHE A 90 -7.50 -6.92 4.86
C PHE A 90 -6.18 -7.53 4.37
N ALA A 91 -6.17 -8.12 3.17
CA ALA A 91 -4.97 -8.68 2.56
C ALA A 91 -4.95 -8.54 1.04
N ILE A 92 -3.75 -8.45 0.47
CA ILE A 92 -3.45 -8.55 -0.97
C ILE A 92 -2.29 -9.53 -1.16
N ALA A 93 -2.45 -10.46 -2.12
CA ALA A 93 -1.49 -11.54 -2.37
C ALA A 93 -1.10 -12.35 -1.10
N GLY A 94 -2.01 -12.42 -0.12
CA GLY A 94 -1.79 -13.08 1.17
C GLY A 94 -1.11 -12.20 2.23
N TYR A 95 -0.70 -10.97 1.91
CA TYR A 95 -0.06 -10.04 2.84
C TYR A 95 -1.05 -9.02 3.39
N PRO A 96 -0.94 -8.61 4.67
CA PRO A 96 -1.85 -7.66 5.29
C PRO A 96 -1.71 -6.26 4.68
N THR A 97 -2.82 -5.56 4.53
CA THR A 97 -2.87 -4.13 4.13
C THR A 97 -3.03 -3.20 5.32
N HIS A 98 -3.45 -3.75 6.46
CA HIS A 98 -3.63 -3.04 7.71
C HIS A 98 -2.47 -3.42 8.63
N PHE A 99 -1.46 -2.57 8.68
CA PHE A 99 -0.31 -2.78 9.54
C PHE A 99 -0.68 -2.44 10.99
N ALA A 100 -0.34 -3.35 11.92
CA ALA A 100 -0.32 -3.01 13.34
C ALA A 100 0.87 -2.09 13.65
N ASP A 101 0.93 -1.57 14.87
CA ASP A 101 2.01 -0.72 15.39
C ASP A 101 3.41 -1.15 14.85
N PRO A 102 4.24 -0.22 14.36
CA PRO A 102 5.62 -0.45 13.93
C PRO A 102 6.43 -1.39 14.82
N HIS A 103 6.22 -1.33 16.13
CA HIS A 103 6.92 -2.13 17.12
C HIS A 103 6.38 -3.58 17.24
N VAL A 104 5.22 -3.86 16.65
CA VAL A 104 4.55 -5.17 16.63
C VAL A 104 4.59 -5.80 15.23
N SER A 105 4.58 -4.99 14.16
CA SER A 105 4.52 -5.44 12.76
C SER A 105 5.86 -5.35 12.00
N GLY A 106 6.91 -4.78 12.60
CA GLY A 106 8.21 -4.56 11.96
C GLY A 106 8.24 -3.36 10.99
N GLY A 107 7.14 -2.65 10.79
CA GLY A 107 7.10 -1.49 9.89
C GLY A 107 7.65 -0.22 10.55
N VAL A 108 8.94 0.07 10.45
CA VAL A 108 9.45 1.43 10.77
C VAL A 108 9.11 2.38 9.61
N LEU A 109 8.47 3.50 9.92
CA LEU A 109 8.23 4.64 9.00
C LEU A 109 9.55 5.29 8.56
#